data_AF-A0A965RSN2-F1
#
_entry.id   AF-A0A965RSN2-F1
#
_cell.length_a   1.000
_cell.length_b   1.000
_cell.length_c   1.000
_cell.angle_alpha   90.00
_cell.angle_beta   90.00
_cell.angle_gamma   90.00
#
_symmetry.space_group_name_H-M   'P 1'
#
loop_
_entity.id
_entity.type
_entity.pdbx_description
1 polymer ?
#
loop_
_entity_poly.entity_id
_entity_poly.type
_entity_poly.pdbx_seq_one_letter_code
_entity_poly.pdbx_strand_id
1 'polypeptide(L)'
;MISFLMGGAIAEYLIFGQKTTGAGNDIERATDLARRMVCEWGMSEKIGPVAVGKKEGDVFLGREISQTRNISERLAEQIDTEVRDIIVRNYNRGVEILQSKISILHAMAAALLERETLERAEIESLMEGRALPAFVPPASQQPPKAKESEDSSLPLGLPNRKSEVA
;
A
#
# COMPACT_ATOMS: atom_id res chain seq x y z
N MET A 1 -2.46 -13.60 4.51
CA MET A 1 -1.54 -12.45 4.61
C MET A 1 -0.36 -12.60 3.66
N ILE A 2 0.41 -13.71 3.69
CA ILE A 2 1.56 -13.91 2.81
C ILE A 2 1.21 -13.77 1.31
N SER A 3 0.17 -14.44 0.82
CA SER A 3 -0.26 -14.26 -0.58
C SER A 3 -0.65 -12.82 -0.94
N PHE A 4 -1.18 -12.05 0.02
CA PHE A 4 -1.52 -10.64 -0.19
C PHE A 4 -0.25 -9.80 -0.38
N LEU A 5 0.74 -9.97 0.50
CA LEU A 5 2.04 -9.28 0.38
C LEU A 5 2.72 -9.61 -0.95
N MET A 6 2.66 -10.86 -1.40
CA MET A 6 3.24 -11.25 -2.69
C MET A 6 2.44 -10.79 -3.91
N GLY A 7 1.23 -10.24 -3.72
CA GLY A 7 0.30 -9.91 -4.79
C GLY A 7 0.87 -8.93 -5.81
N GLY A 8 1.61 -7.90 -5.37
CA GLY A 8 2.24 -6.93 -6.27
C GLY A 8 3.28 -7.57 -7.19
N ALA A 9 4.22 -8.32 -6.61
CA ALA A 9 5.25 -9.04 -7.37
C ALA A 9 4.66 -10.06 -8.37
N ILE A 10 3.59 -10.75 -7.95
CA ILE A 10 2.90 -11.73 -8.79
C ILE A 10 2.19 -11.03 -9.95
N ALA A 11 1.42 -9.97 -9.66
CA ALA A 11 0.71 -9.21 -10.68
C ALA A 11 1.66 -8.69 -11.76
N GLU A 12 2.79 -8.10 -11.33
CA GLU A 12 3.81 -7.60 -12.24
C GLU A 12 4.38 -8.72 -13.13
N TYR A 13 4.77 -9.85 -12.53
CA TYR A 13 5.31 -10.98 -13.30
C TYR A 13 4.29 -11.57 -14.28
N LEU A 14 3.01 -11.66 -13.89
CA LEU A 14 1.95 -12.17 -14.75
C LEU A 14 1.68 -11.27 -15.95
N ILE A 15 1.75 -9.94 -15.78
CA ILE A 15 1.44 -8.98 -16.85
C ILE A 15 2.66 -8.69 -17.73
N PHE A 16 3.84 -8.54 -17.14
CA PHE A 16 5.04 -8.07 -17.84
C PHE A 16 6.10 -9.15 -18.06
N GLY A 17 5.96 -10.34 -17.46
CA GLY A 17 6.91 -11.45 -17.62
C GLY A 17 8.29 -11.21 -16.99
N GLN A 18 8.45 -10.13 -16.22
CA GLN A 18 9.71 -9.73 -15.60
C GLN A 18 9.51 -9.46 -14.10
N LYS A 19 10.60 -9.52 -13.34
CA LYS A 19 10.62 -9.17 -11.92
C LYS A 19 11.35 -7.85 -11.73
N THR A 20 10.76 -6.92 -11.00
CA THR A 20 11.39 -5.67 -10.57
C THR A 20 11.77 -5.70 -9.09
N THR A 21 12.39 -4.62 -8.64
CA THR A 21 12.74 -4.38 -7.22
C THR A 21 11.61 -3.75 -6.41
N GLY A 22 10.48 -3.39 -7.04
CA GLY A 22 9.39 -2.64 -6.40
C GLY A 22 8.70 -3.37 -5.25
N ALA A 23 8.69 -4.70 -5.26
CA ALA A 23 8.06 -5.54 -4.24
C ALA A 23 9.01 -6.00 -3.12
N GLY A 24 10.21 -5.40 -2.99
CA GLY A 24 11.23 -5.85 -2.04
C GLY A 24 10.75 -5.87 -0.59
N ASN A 25 10.15 -4.79 -0.11
CA ASN A 25 9.61 -4.69 1.26
C ASN A 25 8.49 -5.70 1.53
N ASP A 26 7.67 -6.05 0.53
CA ASP A 26 6.61 -7.04 0.73
C ASP A 26 7.17 -8.47 0.81
N ILE A 27 8.20 -8.78 0.03
CA ILE A 27 8.91 -10.07 0.08
C ILE A 27 9.61 -10.24 1.44
N GLU A 28 10.26 -9.20 1.95
CA GLU A 28 10.88 -9.18 3.28
C GLU A 28 9.83 -9.46 4.37
N ARG A 29 8.74 -8.67 4.40
CA ARG A 29 7.65 -8.86 5.36
C ARG A 29 7.00 -10.23 5.28
N ALA A 30 6.82 -10.77 4.07
CA ALA A 30 6.28 -12.11 3.86
C ALA A 30 7.21 -13.17 4.45
N THR A 31 8.52 -13.04 4.22
CA THR A 31 9.56 -13.95 4.72
C THR A 31 9.63 -13.90 6.25
N ASP A 32 9.62 -12.72 6.86
CA ASP A 32 9.62 -12.55 8.31
C ASP A 32 8.38 -13.13 8.96
N LEU A 33 7.21 -12.96 8.33
CA LEU A 33 5.98 -13.56 8.80
C LEU A 33 6.07 -15.09 8.76
N ALA A 34 6.52 -15.67 7.65
CA ALA A 34 6.73 -17.11 7.53
C ALA A 34 7.74 -17.64 8.56
N ARG A 35 8.84 -16.91 8.80
CA ARG A 35 9.83 -17.28 9.81
C ARG A 35 9.25 -17.26 11.23
N ARG A 36 8.41 -16.28 11.58
CA ARG A 36 7.70 -16.27 12.88
C ARG A 36 6.70 -17.42 13.01
N MET A 37 5.97 -17.75 11.93
CA MET A 37 5.08 -18.91 11.91
C MET A 37 5.83 -20.20 12.28
N VAL A 38 7.02 -20.39 11.71
CA VAL A 38 7.85 -21.58 11.95
C VAL A 38 8.52 -21.54 13.33
N CYS A 39 9.19 -20.44 13.67
CA CYS A 39 10.09 -20.38 14.83
C CYS A 39 9.42 -19.94 16.13
N GLU A 40 8.35 -19.15 16.08
CA GLU A 40 7.76 -18.56 17.29
C GLU A 40 6.38 -19.14 17.62
N TRP A 41 5.61 -19.51 16.59
CA TRP A 41 4.22 -19.91 16.75
C TRP A 41 3.99 -21.42 16.59
N GLY A 42 5.03 -22.18 16.23
CA GLY A 42 4.93 -23.62 16.11
C GLY A 42 4.03 -24.10 14.97
N MET A 43 3.88 -23.29 13.92
CA MET A 43 3.00 -23.59 12.77
C MET A 43 3.67 -24.44 11.69
N SER A 44 4.75 -25.14 12.04
CA SER A 44 5.38 -26.16 11.18
C SER A 44 5.21 -27.53 11.84
N GLU A 45 4.68 -28.50 11.10
CA GLU A 45 4.56 -29.88 11.56
C GLU A 45 5.92 -30.55 11.73
N LYS A 46 6.91 -30.19 10.89
CA LYS A 46 8.26 -30.78 10.94
C LYS A 46 9.07 -30.27 12.13
N ILE A 47 8.94 -28.98 12.46
CA ILE A 47 9.60 -28.38 13.62
C ILE A 47 8.83 -28.69 14.91
N GLY A 48 7.50 -28.74 14.82
CA GLY A 48 6.60 -28.94 15.95
C GLY A 48 6.34 -27.66 16.74
N PRO A 49 5.57 -27.75 17.84
CA PRO A 49 5.12 -26.61 18.63
C PRO A 49 6.23 -26.11 19.59
N VAL A 50 7.42 -25.83 19.07
CA VAL A 50 8.58 -25.36 19.83
C VAL A 50 9.00 -23.97 19.39
N ALA A 51 9.32 -23.11 20.35
CA ALA A 51 9.91 -21.81 20.06
C ALA A 51 11.42 -21.96 19.82
N VAL A 52 11.88 -21.64 18.62
CA VAL A 52 13.29 -21.71 18.21
C VAL A 52 13.86 -20.29 18.09
N GLY A 53 15.00 -20.03 18.74
CA GLY A 53 15.72 -18.76 18.58
C GLY A 53 15.04 -17.54 19.21
N LYS A 54 14.02 -17.72 20.07
CA LYS A 54 13.40 -16.61 20.79
C LYS A 54 14.43 -15.96 21.74
N LYS A 55 14.71 -14.67 21.53
CA LYS A 55 15.31 -13.81 22.57
C LYS A 55 14.26 -13.69 23.68
N GLU A 56 14.55 -14.23 24.85
CA GLU A 56 13.92 -13.75 26.09
C GLU A 56 14.42 -12.31 26.28
N GLY A 57 13.58 -11.34 25.93
CA GLY A 57 13.83 -9.94 26.16
C GLY A 57 12.84 -9.42 27.19
N ASP A 58 13.16 -9.59 28.46
CA ASP A 58 12.97 -8.52 29.44
C ASP A 58 14.36 -8.12 29.92
N VAL A 59 14.86 -7.02 29.36
CA VAL A 59 16.10 -6.37 29.79
C VAL A 59 15.76 -5.62 31.09
N PHE A 60 16.00 -6.25 32.24
CA PHE A 60 16.04 -5.56 33.52
C PHE A 60 17.41 -5.79 34.19
N LEU A 61 18.11 -4.67 34.43
CA LEU A 61 19.42 -4.51 35.08
C LEU A 61 20.61 -5.28 34.48
N GLY A 62 21.30 -4.62 33.55
CA GLY A 62 22.77 -4.56 33.58
C GLY A 62 23.52 -5.89 33.51
N ARG A 63 23.29 -6.68 32.48
CA ARG A 63 24.25 -7.64 31.90
C ARG A 63 23.70 -8.14 30.57
N GLU A 64 24.15 -7.51 29.48
CA GLU A 64 24.01 -8.08 28.15
C GLU A 64 24.91 -9.32 28.08
N ILE A 65 24.38 -10.48 28.47
CA ILE A 65 24.93 -11.76 28.05
C ILE A 65 24.13 -12.18 26.83
N SER A 66 24.73 -11.95 25.66
CA SER A 66 24.35 -12.54 24.39
C SER A 66 24.23 -14.06 24.55
N GLN A 67 23.02 -14.55 24.84
CA GLN A 67 22.66 -15.95 24.67
C GLN A 67 21.80 -16.09 23.43
N THR A 68 22.45 -15.96 22.26
CA THR A 68 21.94 -16.64 21.06
C THR A 68 21.95 -18.13 21.39
N ARG A 69 20.79 -18.74 21.65
CA ARG A 69 20.70 -20.20 21.73
C ARG A 69 21.27 -20.76 20.43
N ASN A 70 22.32 -21.57 20.53
CA ASN A 70 22.96 -22.19 19.37
C ASN A 70 21.95 -23.11 18.68
N ILE A 71 21.38 -22.65 17.57
CA ILE A 71 20.57 -23.47 16.67
C ILE A 71 21.55 -24.39 15.94
N SER A 72 21.32 -25.70 15.96
CA SER A 72 22.14 -26.63 15.16
C SER A 72 21.95 -26.33 13.67
N GLU A 73 23.00 -26.48 12.85
CA GLU A 73 22.92 -26.26 11.40
C GLU A 73 21.77 -27.03 10.74
N ARG A 74 21.58 -28.30 11.16
CA ARG A 74 20.47 -29.14 10.70
C ARG A 74 19.10 -28.51 10.99
N LEU A 75 18.92 -27.93 12.17
CA LEU A 75 17.65 -27.27 12.52
C LEU A 75 17.47 -25.95 11.75
N ALA A 76 18.55 -25.20 11.52
CA ALA A 76 18.51 -23.99 10.71
C ALA A 76 18.10 -24.29 9.25
N GLU A 77 18.68 -25.33 8.64
CA GLU A 77 18.31 -25.79 7.30
C GLU A 77 16.84 -26.22 7.22
N GLN A 78 16.35 -26.92 8.24
CA GLN A 78 14.94 -27.30 8.33
C GLN A 78 14.02 -26.07 8.40
N ILE A 79 14.38 -25.06 9.20
CA ILE A 79 13.62 -23.80 9.30
C ILE A 79 13.58 -23.10 7.95
N ASP A 80 14.72 -22.93 7.28
CA ASP A 80 14.78 -22.23 6.01
C ASP A 80 13.99 -22.96 4.91
N THR A 81 13.97 -24.30 4.96
CA THR A 81 13.13 -25.12 4.08
C THR A 81 11.65 -24.88 4.34
N GLU A 82 11.20 -24.92 5.60
CA GLU A 82 9.80 -24.68 5.96
C GLU A 82 9.33 -23.26 5.60
N VAL A 83 10.19 -22.25 5.83
CA VAL A 83 9.92 -20.87 5.43
C VAL A 83 9.74 -20.78 3.92
N ARG A 84 10.66 -21.39 3.14
CA ARG A 84 10.56 -21.42 1.68
C ARG A 84 9.26 -22.09 1.23
N ASP A 85 8.91 -23.23 1.80
CA ASP A 85 7.70 -24.00 1.44
C ASP A 85 6.42 -23.19 1.72
N ILE A 86 6.38 -22.45 2.84
CA ILE A 86 5.27 -21.54 3.15
C ILE A 86 5.18 -20.43 2.10
N ILE A 87 6.30 -19.79 1.76
CA ILE A 87 6.35 -18.69 0.78
C ILE A 87 5.91 -19.19 -0.60
N VAL A 88 6.48 -20.28 -1.10
CA VAL A 88 6.18 -20.83 -2.43
C VAL A 88 4.70 -21.24 -2.54
N ARG A 89 4.16 -21.90 -1.51
CA ARG A 89 2.74 -22.29 -1.50
C ARG A 89 1.81 -21.07 -1.57
N ASN A 90 2.11 -20.02 -0.80
CA ASN A 90 1.31 -18.81 -0.81
C ASN A 90 1.52 -17.98 -2.09
N TYR A 91 2.70 -18.02 -2.68
CA TYR A 91 2.98 -17.43 -3.99
C TYR A 91 2.13 -18.09 -5.07
N ASN A 92 2.15 -19.42 -5.16
CA ASN A 92 1.36 -20.18 -6.13
C ASN A 92 -0.15 -19.92 -5.95
N ARG A 93 -0.63 -19.89 -4.71
CA ARG A 93 -2.02 -19.49 -4.41
C ARG A 93 -2.33 -18.07 -4.92
N GLY A 94 -1.41 -17.12 -4.76
CA GLY A 94 -1.57 -15.76 -5.26
C GLY A 94 -1.62 -15.72 -6.80
N VAL A 95 -0.77 -16.52 -7.46
CA VAL A 95 -0.77 -16.70 -8.92
C VAL A 95 -2.13 -17.20 -9.39
N GLU A 96 -2.64 -18.28 -8.81
CA GLU A 96 -3.95 -18.85 -9.16
C GLU A 96 -5.08 -17.81 -9.00
N ILE A 97 -5.11 -17.07 -7.88
CA ILE A 97 -6.12 -16.04 -7.63
C ILE A 97 -6.05 -14.94 -8.69
N LEU A 98 -4.86 -14.38 -8.95
CA LEU A 98 -4.71 -13.27 -9.90
C LEU A 98 -4.96 -13.72 -11.34
N GLN A 99 -4.52 -14.92 -11.74
CA GLN A 99 -4.83 -15.49 -13.05
C GLN A 99 -6.33 -15.69 -13.23
N SER A 100 -7.04 -16.22 -12.22
CA SER A 100 -8.49 -16.40 -12.29
C SER A 100 -9.27 -15.08 -12.38
N LYS A 101 -8.64 -13.96 -12.01
CA LYS A 101 -9.24 -12.62 -11.99
C LYS A 101 -8.51 -11.62 -12.89
N ILE A 102 -7.85 -12.12 -13.95
CA ILE A 102 -6.97 -11.30 -14.79
C ILE A 102 -7.72 -10.13 -15.45
N SER A 103 -8.98 -10.34 -15.84
CA SER A 103 -9.83 -9.28 -16.42
C SER A 103 -10.08 -8.15 -15.42
N ILE A 104 -10.33 -8.47 -14.16
CA ILE A 104 -10.53 -7.50 -13.08
C ILE A 104 -9.23 -6.75 -12.80
N LEU A 105 -8.08 -7.46 -12.78
CA LEU A 105 -6.77 -6.83 -12.61
C LEU A 105 -6.51 -5.76 -13.70
N HIS A 106 -6.78 -6.09 -14.97
CA HIS A 106 -6.66 -5.13 -16.07
C HIS A 106 -7.65 -3.96 -15.95
N ALA A 107 -8.90 -4.24 -15.58
CA ALA A 107 -9.92 -3.20 -15.42
C ALA A 107 -9.55 -2.21 -14.30
N MET A 108 -9.05 -2.71 -13.17
CA MET A 108 -8.56 -1.88 -12.07
C MET A 108 -7.34 -1.05 -12.47
N ALA A 109 -6.39 -1.65 -13.17
CA ALA A 109 -5.21 -0.93 -13.66
C ALA A 109 -5.60 0.20 -14.64
N ALA A 110 -6.52 -0.07 -15.58
CA ALA A 110 -7.02 0.94 -16.50
C ALA A 110 -7.75 2.08 -15.77
N ALA A 111 -8.59 1.75 -14.78
CA ALA A 111 -9.29 2.75 -13.99
C ALA A 111 -8.32 3.61 -13.15
N LEU A 112 -7.26 3.02 -12.58
CA LEU A 112 -6.22 3.76 -11.87
C LEU A 112 -5.39 4.67 -12.79
N LEU A 113 -5.19 4.30 -14.05
CA LEU A 113 -4.53 5.17 -15.03
C LEU A 113 -5.37 6.42 -15.35
N GLU A 114 -6.70 6.32 -15.30
CA GLU A 114 -7.61 7.45 -15.55
C GLU A 114 -7.83 8.31 -14.31
N ARG A 115 -7.97 7.69 -13.13
CA ARG A 115 -8.47 8.33 -11.90
C ARG A 115 -7.41 8.56 -10.83
N GLU A 116 -6.23 7.95 -10.96
CA GLU A 116 -5.14 7.86 -9.96
C GLU A 116 -5.49 7.13 -8.66
N THR A 117 -6.72 7.28 -8.16
CA THR A 117 -7.23 6.67 -6.92
C THR A 117 -8.59 6.02 -7.18
N LEU A 118 -8.87 4.91 -6.47
CA LEU A 118 -10.17 4.24 -6.46
C LEU A 118 -10.72 4.13 -5.04
N GLU A 119 -11.98 4.49 -4.87
CA GLU A 119 -12.73 4.29 -3.64
C GLU A 119 -13.33 2.88 -3.57
N ARG A 120 -13.75 2.48 -2.35
CA ARG A 120 -14.32 1.16 -2.09
C ARG A 120 -15.47 0.80 -3.04
N ALA A 121 -16.42 1.70 -3.25
CA ALA A 121 -17.59 1.43 -4.09
C ALA A 121 -17.22 1.18 -5.56
N GLU A 122 -16.16 1.84 -6.03
CA GLU A 122 -15.62 1.65 -7.37
C GLU A 122 -14.92 0.30 -7.50
N ILE A 123 -14.11 -0.05 -6.49
CA ILE A 123 -13.46 -1.37 -6.41
C ILE A 123 -14.52 -2.47 -6.41
N GLU A 124 -15.57 -2.35 -5.59
CA GLU A 124 -16.68 -3.32 -5.53
C GLU A 124 -17.39 -3.45 -6.89
N SER A 125 -17.64 -2.33 -7.57
CA SER A 125 -18.23 -2.34 -8.92
C SER A 125 -17.36 -3.09 -9.92
N LEU A 126 -16.04 -2.83 -9.93
CA LEU A 126 -15.08 -3.53 -10.79
C LEU A 126 -14.97 -5.02 -10.46
N MET A 127 -15.04 -5.37 -9.16
CA MET A 127 -15.01 -6.77 -8.69
C MET A 127 -16.23 -7.57 -9.16
N GLU A 128 -17.37 -6.91 -9.34
CA GLU A 128 -18.60 -7.49 -9.92
C GLU A 128 -18.62 -7.46 -11.45
N GLY A 129 -17.56 -6.95 -12.09
CA GLY A 129 -17.48 -6.81 -13.54
C GLY A 129 -18.33 -5.67 -14.11
N ARG A 130 -18.77 -4.72 -13.27
CA ARG A 130 -19.48 -3.52 -13.71
C ARG A 130 -18.49 -2.43 -14.13
N ALA A 131 -18.84 -1.69 -15.17
CA ALA A 131 -18.07 -0.53 -15.60
C ALA A 131 -18.26 0.65 -14.64
N LEU A 132 -17.19 1.40 -14.42
CA LEU A 132 -17.26 2.67 -13.68
C LEU A 132 -17.89 3.76 -14.55
N PRO A 133 -18.52 4.78 -13.95
CA PRO A 133 -18.94 5.96 -14.70
C PRO A 133 -17.74 6.67 -15.36
N ALA A 134 -17.98 7.59 -16.28
CA ALA A 134 -16.90 8.43 -16.82
C ALA A 134 -16.23 9.23 -15.69
N PHE A 135 -14.90 9.35 -15.70
CA PHE A 135 -14.22 10.19 -14.74
C PHE A 135 -14.41 11.66 -15.10
N VAL A 136 -14.86 12.45 -14.13
CA VAL A 136 -14.87 13.92 -14.23
C VAL A 136 -13.87 14.41 -13.19
N PRO A 137 -12.71 14.95 -13.62
CA PRO A 137 -11.74 15.51 -12.69
C PRO A 137 -12.44 16.57 -11.84
N PRO A 138 -12.26 16.59 -10.50
CA PRO A 138 -12.75 17.71 -9.71
C PRO A 138 -12.12 18.97 -10.30
N ALA A 139 -12.97 19.90 -10.75
CA ALA A 139 -12.53 21.13 -11.40
C ALA A 139 -11.37 21.71 -10.58
N SER A 140 -10.20 21.87 -11.23
CA SER A 140 -9.04 22.52 -10.63
C SER A 140 -9.54 23.74 -9.89
N GLN A 141 -9.39 23.78 -8.56
CA GLN A 141 -9.78 24.92 -7.75
C GLN A 141 -8.88 26.11 -8.14
N GLN A 142 -9.20 26.76 -9.26
CA GLN A 142 -8.69 28.09 -9.52
C GLN A 142 -9.34 29.00 -8.47
N PRO A 143 -8.56 29.74 -7.68
CA PRO A 143 -9.14 30.70 -6.75
C PRO A 143 -10.05 31.65 -7.55
N PRO A 144 -11.20 32.07 -6.98
CA PRO A 144 -12.16 32.87 -7.71
C PRO A 144 -11.45 34.11 -8.26
N LYS A 145 -11.48 34.27 -9.59
CA LYS A 145 -11.08 35.53 -10.25
C LYS A 145 -11.88 36.64 -9.57
N ALA A 146 -11.18 37.53 -8.88
CA ALA A 146 -11.79 38.73 -8.32
C ALA A 146 -12.56 39.43 -9.44
N LYS A 147 -13.87 39.63 -9.24
CA LYS A 147 -14.66 40.48 -10.13
C LYS A 147 -14.06 41.87 -10.04
N GLU A 148 -13.40 42.33 -11.10
CA GLU A 148 -13.13 43.75 -11.29
C GLU A 148 -14.50 44.46 -11.29
N SER A 149 -14.73 45.26 -10.25
CA SER A 149 -15.86 46.16 -10.19
C SER A 149 -15.63 47.27 -11.20
N GLU A 150 -16.18 47.10 -12.40
CA GLU A 150 -16.57 48.24 -13.23
C GLU A 150 -17.74 48.94 -12.53
N ASP A 151 -17.49 50.07 -11.89
CA ASP A 151 -18.48 51.13 -11.85
C ASP A 151 -17.79 52.48 -12.10
N SER A 152 -17.89 52.89 -13.36
CA SER A 152 -17.55 54.20 -13.84
C SER A 152 -18.84 55.03 -13.97
N SER A 153 -19.08 55.98 -13.08
CA SER A 153 -19.75 57.22 -13.45
C SER A 153 -19.48 58.37 -12.45
N LEU A 154 -18.82 59.39 -12.97
CA LEU A 154 -18.44 60.70 -12.42
C LEU A 154 -19.67 61.64 -12.31
N PRO A 155 -19.66 62.78 -11.55
CA PRO A 155 -18.77 63.91 -11.87
C PRO A 155 -18.19 64.76 -10.73
N LEU A 156 -17.08 65.41 -11.10
CA LEU A 156 -16.43 66.53 -10.42
C LEU A 156 -17.43 67.64 -10.05
N GLY A 157 -17.41 68.06 -8.80
CA GLY A 157 -18.05 69.29 -8.32
C GLY A 157 -17.21 69.94 -7.23
N LEU A 158 -16.34 70.88 -7.62
CA LEU A 158 -15.61 71.76 -6.69
C LEU A 158 -16.60 72.71 -5.99
N PRO A 159 -16.60 72.87 -4.66
CA PRO A 159 -17.35 73.94 -4.03
C PRO A 159 -16.61 75.27 -4.19
N ASN A 160 -17.22 76.18 -4.93
CA ASN A 160 -16.79 77.56 -5.13
C ASN A 160 -17.04 78.41 -3.87
N ARG A 161 -16.05 79.21 -3.49
CA ARG A 161 -16.07 80.12 -2.34
C ARG A 161 -16.63 81.48 -2.76
N LYS A 162 -17.74 81.93 -2.17
CA LYS A 162 -18.18 83.34 -2.06
C LYS A 162 -18.94 83.47 -0.73
N SER A 163 -18.40 84.07 0.33
CA SER A 163 -18.38 85.51 0.67
C SER A 163 -19.77 86.16 0.68
N GLU A 164 -20.30 86.43 1.89
CA GLU A 164 -20.80 87.74 2.40
C GLU A 164 -21.90 87.53 3.47
N VAL A 165 -21.65 87.97 4.71
CA VAL A 165 -22.15 89.20 5.37
C VAL A 165 -23.56 89.05 5.95
N ALA A 166 -23.63 88.97 7.28
CA ALA A 166 -24.50 89.76 8.17
C ALA A 166 -24.11 89.48 9.64
#